data_AF-A0A2E1KIT2-F1
#
_entry.id   AF-A0A2E1KIT2-F1
#
_cell.length_a   1.000
_cell.length_b   1.000
_cell.length_c   1.000
_cell.angle_alpha   90.00
_cell.angle_beta   90.00
_cell.angle_gamma   90.00
#
_symmetry.space_group_name_H-M   'P 1'
#
loop_
_entity.id
_entity.type
_entity.pdbx_description
1 polymer ?
#
loop_
_entity_poly.entity_id
_entity_poly.type
_entity_poly.pdbx_seq_one_letter_code
_entity_poly.pdbx_strand_id
1 'polypeptide(L)'
;MTQESSDTWQDLDETELAALTACHCRGSLNASELTQLLTCETSDAAAFDRLISARLLEIQGGRYRVTQSGRELLDRVLEGIEQQITPDHPDYVRRYRREASTVPFETNTVWAEALCVNYRIDPQALRPLIPDVFDLDMCNGKSFISVTASRLEDFGIGRIPSALRMNFYQCTYRAHVTYTDFRGQTMRGCYFVRSETNSHLMSLAANMMPEFRGHRCNTYPILMARRDDHLCLTVDTGSDPRGQLVLVSDVANPRSSMPETSTFGSTEEARQLIVDFYDAFAYHPDTNEVLILQIDRGAWNIQIIEPIDYYFGYFNSDPFNTGNAELDSIFYFQDCPYRWLPLLKERIPHERRG
;
A
#
# COMPACT_ATOMS: atom_id res chain seq x y z
N MET A 1 18.22 18.65 -19.09
CA MET A 1 18.60 17.65 -20.11
C MET A 1 18.56 16.30 -19.43
N THR A 2 17.34 15.78 -19.33
CA THR A 2 17.02 14.44 -18.82
C THR A 2 17.42 13.44 -19.89
N GLN A 3 18.33 12.52 -19.55
CA GLN A 3 18.51 11.30 -20.32
C GLN A 3 17.22 10.52 -20.15
N GLU A 4 16.40 10.48 -21.20
CA GLU A 4 15.35 9.47 -21.37
C GLU A 4 16.01 8.10 -21.14
N SER A 5 15.55 7.37 -20.12
CA SER A 5 15.82 5.94 -20.08
C SER A 5 15.03 5.34 -21.23
N SER A 6 15.71 5.16 -22.37
CA SER A 6 15.22 4.27 -23.41
C SER A 6 14.98 2.92 -22.76
N ASP A 7 13.73 2.50 -22.68
CA ASP A 7 13.39 1.12 -22.38
C ASP A 7 14.12 0.27 -23.44
N THR A 8 15.22 -0.39 -23.05
CA THR A 8 16.17 -1.15 -23.91
C THR A 8 15.57 -2.20 -24.85
N TRP A 9 14.25 -2.35 -24.79
CA TRP A 9 13.42 -3.29 -25.51
C TRP A 9 12.73 -2.69 -26.73
N GLN A 10 12.46 -1.39 -26.68
CA GLN A 10 11.96 -0.63 -27.83
C GLN A 10 13.07 -0.42 -28.87
N ASP A 11 14.33 -0.66 -28.49
CA ASP A 11 15.51 -0.52 -29.34
C ASP A 11 15.84 -1.78 -30.17
N LEU A 12 15.21 -2.93 -29.89
CA LEU A 12 15.38 -4.14 -30.69
C LEU A 12 14.40 -4.18 -31.85
N ASP A 13 14.91 -4.47 -33.03
CA ASP A 13 14.05 -4.71 -34.18
C ASP A 13 13.36 -6.09 -34.09
N GLU A 14 12.31 -6.28 -34.90
CA GLU A 14 11.52 -7.52 -34.94
C GLU A 14 12.38 -8.75 -35.26
N THR A 15 13.43 -8.58 -36.07
CA THR A 15 14.33 -9.67 -36.49
C THR A 15 15.24 -10.08 -35.33
N GLU A 16 15.78 -9.12 -34.58
CA GLU A 16 16.60 -9.35 -33.41
C GLU A 16 15.83 -10.08 -32.31
N LEU A 17 14.59 -9.64 -32.04
CA LEU A 17 13.73 -10.27 -31.05
C LEU A 17 13.34 -11.70 -31.47
N ALA A 18 13.03 -11.90 -32.75
CA ALA A 18 12.69 -13.22 -33.28
C ALA A 18 13.91 -14.17 -33.22
N ALA A 19 15.11 -13.70 -33.54
CA ALA A 19 16.34 -14.48 -33.43
C ALA A 19 16.65 -14.89 -31.98
N LEU A 20 16.56 -13.95 -31.04
CA LEU A 20 16.70 -14.21 -29.61
C LEU A 20 15.69 -15.26 -29.13
N THR A 21 14.42 -15.09 -29.47
CA THR A 21 13.33 -15.99 -29.07
C THR A 21 13.53 -17.40 -29.64
N ALA A 22 13.93 -17.52 -30.91
CA ALA A 22 14.21 -18.80 -31.54
C ALA A 22 15.34 -19.56 -30.82
N CYS A 23 16.44 -18.88 -30.52
CA CYS A 23 17.56 -19.47 -29.78
C CYS A 23 17.21 -19.78 -28.31
N HIS A 24 16.29 -19.02 -27.69
CA HIS A 24 15.82 -19.32 -26.33
C HIS A 24 14.99 -20.61 -26.32
N CYS A 25 14.01 -20.71 -27.23
CA CYS A 25 13.05 -21.80 -27.28
C CYS A 25 13.65 -23.12 -27.79
N ARG A 26 14.62 -23.07 -28.73
CA ARG A 26 15.20 -24.27 -29.36
C ARG A 26 16.64 -24.56 -28.95
N GLY A 27 17.22 -23.75 -28.07
CA GLY A 27 18.62 -23.85 -27.68
C GLY A 27 19.56 -23.31 -28.76
N SER A 28 20.82 -23.77 -28.76
CA SER A 28 21.82 -23.24 -29.70
C SER A 28 21.45 -23.57 -31.15
N LEU A 29 21.40 -22.59 -32.05
CA LEU A 29 21.04 -22.74 -33.47
C LEU A 29 22.18 -22.29 -34.38
N ASN A 30 22.35 -22.92 -35.55
CA ASN A 30 23.26 -22.41 -36.58
C ASN A 30 22.55 -21.40 -37.51
N ALA A 31 23.32 -20.70 -38.35
CA ALA A 31 22.79 -19.68 -39.26
C ALA A 31 21.68 -20.23 -40.18
N SER A 32 21.85 -21.43 -40.74
CA SER A 32 20.86 -22.04 -41.64
C SER A 32 19.55 -22.38 -40.93
N GLU A 33 19.60 -22.84 -39.68
CA GLU A 33 18.42 -23.14 -38.87
C GLU A 33 17.64 -21.86 -38.52
N LEU A 34 18.35 -20.77 -38.18
CA LEU A 34 17.74 -19.46 -37.93
C LEU A 34 17.08 -18.89 -39.18
N THR A 35 17.76 -18.93 -40.33
CA THR A 35 17.19 -18.47 -41.61
C THR A 35 15.92 -19.23 -41.98
N GLN A 36 15.83 -20.54 -41.69
CA GLN A 36 14.61 -21.31 -41.92
C GLN A 36 13.46 -20.93 -41.00
N LEU A 37 13.76 -20.56 -39.74
CA LEU A 37 12.75 -20.23 -38.74
C LEU A 37 12.17 -18.82 -38.88
N LEU A 38 12.98 -17.84 -39.29
CA LEU A 38 12.61 -16.44 -39.26
C LEU A 38 11.73 -16.01 -40.46
N THR A 39 11.50 -16.86 -41.46
CA THR A 39 10.63 -16.66 -42.65
C THR A 39 10.88 -15.41 -43.51
N CYS A 40 11.66 -14.44 -43.04
CA CYS A 40 12.15 -13.27 -43.77
C CYS A 40 13.50 -13.56 -44.40
N GLU A 41 13.84 -12.86 -45.50
CA GLU A 41 15.16 -12.89 -46.15
C GLU A 41 16.30 -12.32 -45.28
N THR A 42 16.14 -12.23 -43.97
CA THR A 42 17.11 -11.64 -43.04
C THR A 42 18.23 -12.61 -42.69
N SER A 43 19.10 -12.84 -43.67
CA SER A 43 20.55 -12.90 -43.42
C SER A 43 21.06 -11.48 -43.11
N ASP A 44 20.43 -10.76 -42.18
CA ASP A 44 20.97 -9.48 -41.74
C ASP A 44 22.06 -9.81 -40.72
N ALA A 45 23.25 -10.16 -41.22
CA ALA A 45 24.43 -10.44 -40.39
C ALA A 45 24.63 -9.31 -39.36
N ALA A 46 24.25 -8.08 -39.73
CA ALA A 46 24.20 -6.92 -38.87
C ALA A 46 23.33 -7.10 -37.61
N ALA A 47 22.16 -7.74 -37.68
CA ALA A 47 21.30 -8.00 -36.52
C ALA A 47 21.97 -8.98 -35.53
N PHE A 48 22.56 -10.06 -36.05
CA PHE A 48 23.30 -11.01 -35.22
C PHE A 48 24.55 -10.37 -34.60
N ASP A 49 25.28 -9.55 -35.37
CA ASP A 49 26.45 -8.81 -34.89
C ASP A 49 26.07 -7.79 -33.81
N ARG A 50 24.92 -7.12 -33.93
CA ARG A 50 24.37 -6.22 -32.90
C ARG A 50 24.02 -6.99 -31.62
N LEU A 51 23.31 -8.12 -31.73
CA LEU A 51 22.97 -8.97 -30.60
C LEU A 51 24.21 -9.52 -29.87
N ILE A 52 25.25 -9.88 -30.61
CA ILE A 52 26.54 -10.33 -30.04
C ILE A 52 27.28 -9.16 -29.38
N SER A 53 27.31 -7.99 -30.03
CA SER A 53 27.94 -6.78 -29.48
C SER A 53 27.26 -6.32 -28.19
N ALA A 54 25.93 -6.46 -28.12
CA ALA A 54 25.12 -6.24 -26.92
C ALA A 54 25.21 -7.37 -25.89
N ARG A 55 25.96 -8.45 -26.18
CA ARG A 55 26.11 -9.65 -25.32
C ARG A 55 24.80 -10.38 -25.05
N LEU A 56 23.82 -10.31 -25.95
CA LEU A 56 22.53 -11.00 -25.84
C LEU A 56 22.58 -12.39 -26.49
N LEU A 57 23.41 -12.53 -27.53
CA LEU A 57 23.81 -13.79 -28.13
C LEU A 57 25.31 -14.01 -27.99
N GLU A 58 25.72 -15.26 -28.00
CA GLU A 58 27.12 -15.67 -28.13
C GLU A 58 27.26 -16.76 -29.20
N ILE A 59 28.42 -16.83 -29.84
CA ILE A 59 28.75 -17.87 -30.81
C ILE A 59 29.67 -18.90 -30.16
N GLN A 60 29.22 -20.15 -30.10
CA GLN A 60 30.02 -21.28 -29.66
C GLN A 60 29.97 -22.41 -30.71
N GLY A 61 31.12 -22.74 -31.29
CA GLY A 61 31.21 -23.82 -32.30
C GLY A 61 30.37 -23.56 -33.56
N GLY A 62 30.23 -22.29 -33.98
CA GLY A 62 29.41 -21.91 -35.14
C GLY A 62 27.89 -21.92 -34.89
N ARG A 63 27.46 -22.04 -33.62
CA ARG A 63 26.06 -21.96 -33.20
C ARG A 63 25.85 -20.76 -32.29
N TYR A 64 24.74 -20.04 -32.51
CA TYR A 64 24.28 -18.92 -31.71
C TYR A 64 23.52 -19.46 -30.49
N ARG A 65 23.86 -18.94 -29.30
CA ARG A 65 23.20 -19.27 -28.03
C ARG A 65 22.81 -17.99 -27.31
N VAL A 66 21.63 -18.00 -26.68
CA VAL A 66 21.21 -16.89 -25.81
C VAL A 66 22.04 -16.91 -24.53
N THR A 67 22.67 -15.78 -24.24
CA THR A 67 23.42 -15.55 -23.00
C THR A 67 22.46 -15.38 -21.82
N GLN A 68 22.98 -15.30 -20.59
CA GLN A 68 22.14 -14.96 -19.43
C GLN A 68 21.45 -13.60 -19.60
N SER A 69 22.20 -12.58 -20.01
CA SER A 69 21.66 -11.25 -20.29
C SER A 69 20.64 -11.26 -21.43
N GLY A 70 20.79 -12.12 -22.44
CA GLY A 70 19.76 -12.29 -23.47
C GLY A 70 18.47 -12.94 -22.98
N ARG A 71 18.53 -13.79 -21.94
CA ARG A 71 17.35 -14.38 -21.29
C ARG A 71 16.67 -13.38 -20.36
N GLU A 72 17.45 -12.73 -19.49
CA GLU A 72 17.00 -11.65 -18.60
C GLU A 72 16.53 -10.42 -19.37
N LEU A 73 17.05 -10.24 -20.58
CA LEU A 73 16.36 -9.53 -21.61
C LEU A 73 15.08 -10.33 -21.84
N LEU A 74 14.91 -11.21 -22.83
CA LEU A 74 13.61 -11.81 -23.25
C LEU A 74 12.47 -11.90 -22.20
N ASP A 75 12.75 -12.37 -20.99
CA ASP A 75 11.85 -12.35 -19.84
C ASP A 75 11.17 -10.98 -19.61
N ARG A 76 11.88 -9.83 -19.60
CA ARG A 76 11.21 -8.52 -19.38
C ARG A 76 10.38 -8.04 -20.57
N VAL A 77 10.68 -8.46 -21.82
CA VAL A 77 9.80 -8.16 -22.97
C VAL A 77 8.52 -8.94 -22.84
N LEU A 78 8.61 -10.23 -22.49
CA LEU A 78 7.43 -11.03 -22.24
C LEU A 78 6.60 -10.45 -21.09
N GLU A 79 7.25 -10.02 -20.00
CA GLU A 79 6.57 -9.34 -18.89
C GLU A 79 5.89 -8.04 -19.35
N GLY A 80 6.56 -7.19 -20.13
CA GLY A 80 5.99 -5.96 -20.67
C GLY A 80 4.80 -6.20 -21.62
N ILE A 81 4.89 -7.23 -22.47
CA ILE A 81 3.78 -7.65 -23.34
C ILE A 81 2.61 -8.18 -22.52
N GLU A 82 2.86 -9.06 -21.55
CA GLU A 82 1.81 -9.62 -20.68
C GLU A 82 1.12 -8.53 -19.87
N GLN A 83 1.87 -7.54 -19.36
CA GLN A 83 1.35 -6.37 -18.67
C GLN A 83 0.41 -5.55 -19.56
N GLN A 84 0.70 -5.40 -20.86
CA GLN A 84 -0.13 -4.62 -21.77
C GLN A 84 -1.34 -5.38 -22.32
N ILE A 85 -1.19 -6.67 -22.62
CA ILE A 85 -2.20 -7.45 -23.36
C ILE A 85 -3.14 -8.20 -22.42
N THR A 86 -2.62 -8.77 -21.32
CA THR A 86 -3.42 -9.53 -20.36
C THR A 86 -2.95 -9.32 -18.91
N PRO A 87 -3.00 -8.07 -18.39
CA PRO A 87 -2.55 -7.75 -17.04
C PRO A 87 -3.31 -8.52 -15.94
N ASP A 88 -4.53 -8.98 -16.23
CA ASP A 88 -5.36 -9.73 -15.30
C ASP A 88 -5.30 -11.26 -15.50
N HIS A 89 -4.41 -11.76 -16.36
CA HIS A 89 -4.25 -13.20 -16.55
C HIS A 89 -3.81 -13.85 -15.23
N PRO A 90 -4.48 -14.92 -14.74
CA PRO A 90 -4.19 -15.52 -13.44
C PRO A 90 -2.72 -15.93 -13.27
N ASP A 91 -2.07 -16.41 -14.32
CA ASP A 91 -0.65 -16.82 -14.25
C ASP A 91 0.29 -15.63 -14.11
N TYR A 92 -0.01 -14.50 -14.76
CA TYR A 92 0.76 -13.27 -14.61
C TYR A 92 0.59 -12.71 -13.20
N VAL A 93 -0.66 -12.62 -12.72
CA VAL A 93 -0.98 -12.16 -11.36
C VAL A 93 -0.26 -13.02 -10.31
N ARG A 94 -0.25 -14.35 -10.44
CA ARG A 94 0.39 -15.27 -9.49
C ARG A 94 1.91 -15.13 -9.41
N ARG A 95 2.58 -14.61 -10.45
CA ARG A 95 4.04 -14.35 -10.41
C ARG A 95 4.39 -13.21 -9.46
N TYR A 96 3.53 -12.20 -9.39
CA TYR A 96 3.79 -10.97 -8.64
C TYR A 96 3.03 -10.90 -7.32
N ARG A 97 1.77 -11.33 -7.30
CA ARG A 97 0.87 -11.23 -6.16
C ARG A 97 0.46 -12.60 -5.65
N ARG A 98 0.65 -12.84 -4.36
CA ARG A 98 0.31 -14.10 -3.68
C ARG A 98 -0.25 -13.84 -2.29
N GLU A 99 -1.02 -14.78 -1.75
CA GLU A 99 -1.40 -14.76 -0.35
C GLU A 99 -0.19 -14.95 0.56
N ALA A 100 -0.21 -14.23 1.67
CA ALA A 100 0.76 -14.34 2.72
C ALA A 100 0.44 -15.48 3.67
N SER A 101 1.48 -16.21 4.09
CA SER A 101 1.32 -17.27 5.10
C SER A 101 1.09 -16.75 6.53
N THR A 102 1.34 -15.47 6.78
CA THR A 102 1.30 -14.83 8.11
C THR A 102 -0.11 -14.51 8.58
N VAL A 103 -0.99 -14.09 7.67
CA VAL A 103 -2.42 -13.88 7.92
C VAL A 103 -3.24 -14.57 6.83
N PRO A 104 -3.35 -15.92 6.86
CA PRO A 104 -3.97 -16.69 5.78
C PRO A 104 -5.49 -16.83 5.96
N PHE A 105 -6.08 -16.22 6.99
CA PHE A 105 -7.48 -16.39 7.35
C PHE A 105 -8.19 -15.06 7.49
N GLU A 106 -9.48 -15.06 7.16
CA GLU A 106 -10.36 -13.95 7.45
C GLU A 106 -10.53 -13.78 8.96
N THR A 107 -10.40 -12.53 9.41
CA THR A 107 -10.61 -12.14 10.81
C THR A 107 -11.78 -11.17 10.88
N ASN A 108 -12.77 -11.49 11.71
CA ASN A 108 -13.97 -10.69 11.87
C ASN A 108 -13.89 -9.87 13.15
N THR A 109 -14.55 -8.72 13.15
CA THR A 109 -14.74 -7.87 14.33
C THR A 109 -15.90 -6.90 14.11
N VAL A 110 -16.34 -6.23 15.16
CA VAL A 110 -17.23 -5.08 15.09
C VAL A 110 -16.51 -3.88 15.67
N TRP A 111 -16.46 -2.78 14.92
CA TRP A 111 -16.08 -1.49 15.46
C TRP A 111 -17.30 -0.94 16.17
N ALA A 112 -17.43 -1.28 17.45
CA ALA A 112 -18.59 -0.92 18.27
C ALA A 112 -18.68 0.60 18.45
N GLU A 113 -17.54 1.28 18.53
CA GLU A 113 -17.45 2.74 18.57
C GLU A 113 -16.10 3.18 18.00
N ALA A 114 -16.10 4.21 17.15
CA ALA A 114 -14.90 4.68 16.50
C ALA A 114 -14.92 6.20 16.25
N LEU A 115 -13.73 6.77 16.35
CA LEU A 115 -13.41 8.15 15.98
C LEU A 115 -12.31 8.12 14.92
N CYS A 116 -12.50 8.86 13.84
CA CYS A 116 -11.50 9.12 12.82
C CYS A 116 -11.23 10.62 12.77
N VAL A 117 -10.12 11.04 13.37
CA VAL A 117 -9.68 12.42 13.47
C VAL A 117 -8.70 12.67 12.33
N ASN A 118 -9.08 13.53 11.39
CA ASN A 118 -8.34 13.75 10.16
C ASN A 118 -7.55 15.04 10.29
N TYR A 119 -6.24 14.95 10.09
CA TYR A 119 -5.36 16.10 10.01
C TYR A 119 -4.93 16.31 8.56
N ARG A 120 -4.99 17.55 8.11
CA ARG A 120 -4.32 17.98 6.89
C ARG A 120 -2.87 18.30 7.22
N ILE A 121 -1.97 17.76 6.40
CA ILE A 121 -0.53 17.78 6.63
C ILE A 121 0.15 18.38 5.41
N ASP A 122 1.15 19.23 5.64
CA ASP A 122 2.08 19.67 4.60
C ASP A 122 2.76 18.44 3.98
N PRO A 123 2.60 18.20 2.66
CA PRO A 123 3.24 17.09 1.97
C PRO A 123 4.75 16.99 2.22
N GLN A 124 5.45 18.11 2.40
CA GLN A 124 6.89 18.12 2.67
C GLN A 124 7.25 17.54 4.04
N ALA A 125 6.38 17.72 5.03
CA ALA A 125 6.57 17.16 6.37
C ALA A 125 6.24 15.67 6.43
N LEU A 126 5.26 15.22 5.62
CA LEU A 126 4.84 13.81 5.59
C LEU A 126 5.75 12.92 4.75
N ARG A 127 6.23 13.42 3.59
CA ARG A 127 7.00 12.63 2.61
C ARG A 127 8.17 11.84 3.21
N PRO A 128 8.99 12.37 4.13
CA PRO A 128 10.12 11.63 4.72
C PRO A 128 9.70 10.41 5.55
N LEU A 129 8.44 10.33 5.99
CA LEU A 129 7.91 9.22 6.77
C LEU A 129 7.35 8.09 5.90
N ILE A 130 7.18 8.33 4.59
CA ILE A 130 6.50 7.39 3.68
C ILE A 130 7.54 6.77 2.74
N PRO A 131 7.55 5.43 2.59
CA PRO A 131 8.39 4.76 1.60
C PRO A 131 8.17 5.25 0.17
N ASP A 132 9.25 5.36 -0.62
CA ASP A 132 9.21 5.90 -1.99
C ASP A 132 8.36 5.08 -2.97
N VAL A 133 8.04 3.82 -2.61
CA VAL A 133 7.12 2.98 -3.40
C VAL A 133 5.66 3.45 -3.32
N PHE A 134 5.34 4.36 -2.40
CA PHE A 134 4.02 4.95 -2.24
C PHE A 134 4.06 6.44 -2.52
N ASP A 135 3.09 6.94 -3.25
CA ASP A 135 2.84 8.37 -3.43
C ASP A 135 1.89 8.90 -2.35
N LEU A 136 1.96 10.19 -2.03
CA LEU A 136 1.02 10.81 -1.09
C LEU A 136 -0.32 11.01 -1.78
N ASP A 137 -1.42 10.56 -1.16
CA ASP A 137 -2.75 10.85 -1.69
C ASP A 137 -3.14 12.28 -1.32
N MET A 138 -3.18 13.16 -2.32
CA MET A 138 -3.36 14.60 -2.11
C MET A 138 -4.75 15.08 -2.52
N CYS A 139 -5.29 15.98 -1.72
CA CYS A 139 -6.49 16.77 -2.05
C CYS A 139 -6.17 18.25 -1.87
N ASN A 140 -6.43 19.06 -2.90
CA ASN A 140 -6.21 20.51 -2.87
C ASN A 140 -4.80 20.91 -2.37
N GLY A 141 -3.78 20.15 -2.77
CA GLY A 141 -2.37 20.39 -2.39
C GLY A 141 -2.02 20.02 -0.94
N LYS A 142 -2.92 19.36 -0.22
CA LYS A 142 -2.72 18.85 1.14
C LYS A 142 -2.65 17.33 1.14
N SER A 143 -1.83 16.79 2.03
CA SER A 143 -1.79 15.36 2.36
C SER A 143 -2.52 15.12 3.69
N PHE A 144 -2.81 13.88 4.04
CA PHE A 144 -3.62 13.58 5.23
C PHE A 144 -2.99 12.50 6.11
N ILE A 145 -3.18 12.65 7.42
CA ILE A 145 -3.03 11.58 8.39
C ILE A 145 -4.35 11.48 9.17
N SER A 146 -4.94 10.29 9.21
CA SER A 146 -6.09 10.00 10.05
C SER A 146 -5.65 9.26 11.31
N VAL A 147 -6.01 9.81 12.46
CA VAL A 147 -5.93 9.12 13.75
C VAL A 147 -7.24 8.42 13.99
N THR A 148 -7.20 7.09 14.05
CA THR A 148 -8.39 6.27 14.19
C THR A 148 -8.33 5.50 15.49
N ALA A 149 -9.15 5.96 16.43
CA ALA A 149 -9.34 5.32 17.72
C ALA A 149 -10.65 4.55 17.70
N SER A 150 -10.61 3.27 18.06
CA SER A 150 -11.80 2.44 18.06
C SER A 150 -11.80 1.40 19.16
N ARG A 151 -13.02 1.06 19.59
CA ARG A 151 -13.33 -0.06 20.48
C ARG A 151 -13.79 -1.22 19.62
N LEU A 152 -12.96 -2.26 19.55
CA LEU A 152 -13.23 -3.46 18.79
C LEU A 152 -13.86 -4.52 19.69
N GLU A 153 -14.87 -5.18 19.15
CA GLU A 153 -15.54 -6.32 19.77
C GLU A 153 -15.45 -7.56 18.89
N ASP A 154 -15.47 -8.72 19.55
CA ASP A 154 -15.54 -10.04 18.92
C ASP A 154 -14.45 -10.27 17.87
N PHE A 155 -13.25 -9.68 18.09
CA PHE A 155 -12.13 -9.78 17.18
C PHE A 155 -11.55 -11.19 17.19
N GLY A 156 -11.56 -11.84 16.03
CA GLY A 156 -10.94 -13.15 15.87
C GLY A 156 -11.29 -13.83 14.56
N ILE A 157 -10.66 -14.98 14.31
CA ILE A 157 -10.94 -15.79 13.13
C ILE A 157 -12.40 -16.25 13.20
N GLY A 158 -13.15 -16.13 12.10
CA GLY A 158 -14.60 -16.36 12.10
C GLY A 158 -15.04 -17.75 12.58
N ARG A 159 -14.15 -18.76 12.52
CA ARG A 159 -14.39 -20.14 13.00
C ARG A 159 -14.14 -20.35 14.50
N ILE A 160 -13.52 -19.38 15.18
CA ILE A 160 -13.25 -19.45 16.61
C ILE A 160 -14.53 -19.06 17.38
N PRO A 161 -14.90 -19.79 18.45
CA PRO A 161 -16.03 -19.42 19.31
C PRO A 161 -15.88 -17.99 19.87
N SER A 162 -16.97 -17.23 19.96
CA SER A 162 -16.97 -15.84 20.46
C SER A 162 -16.33 -15.69 21.84
N ALA A 163 -16.45 -16.69 22.71
CA ALA A 163 -15.84 -16.69 24.04
C ALA A 163 -14.29 -16.64 24.03
N LEU A 164 -13.66 -16.97 22.90
CA LEU A 164 -12.20 -16.90 22.72
C LEU A 164 -11.78 -15.70 21.86
N ARG A 165 -12.73 -14.87 21.43
CA ARG A 165 -12.45 -13.65 20.67
C ARG A 165 -12.15 -12.49 21.60
N MET A 166 -11.49 -11.49 21.05
CA MET A 166 -10.88 -10.42 21.82
C MET A 166 -11.68 -9.14 21.68
N ASN A 167 -11.77 -8.42 22.80
CA ASN A 167 -12.24 -7.04 22.83
C ASN A 167 -11.07 -6.18 23.25
N PHE A 168 -10.78 -5.12 22.51
CA PHE A 168 -9.68 -4.23 22.81
C PHE A 168 -9.92 -2.85 22.19
N TYR A 169 -9.13 -1.89 22.64
CA TYR A 169 -9.05 -0.58 22.04
C TYR A 169 -7.79 -0.50 21.20
N GLN A 170 -7.89 0.22 20.09
CA GLN A 170 -6.73 0.58 19.28
C GLN A 170 -6.79 2.05 18.91
N CYS A 171 -5.63 2.63 18.68
CA CYS A 171 -5.45 3.96 18.11
C CYS A 171 -4.39 3.84 17.02
N THR A 172 -4.72 4.23 15.80
CA THR A 172 -3.83 4.04 14.64
C THR A 172 -3.69 5.34 13.87
N TYR A 173 -2.46 5.65 13.45
CA TYR A 173 -2.12 6.84 12.67
C TYR A 173 -1.82 6.38 11.26
N ARG A 174 -2.66 6.81 10.33
CA ARG A 174 -2.72 6.28 8.97
C ARG A 174 -2.51 7.42 7.98
N ALA A 175 -1.35 7.44 7.35
CA ALA A 175 -1.05 8.36 6.26
C ALA A 175 -1.75 7.88 4.98
N HIS A 176 -2.43 8.78 4.29
CA HIS A 176 -3.15 8.46 3.06
C HIS A 176 -2.18 8.44 1.88
N VAL A 177 -2.15 7.33 1.15
CA VAL A 177 -1.17 7.08 0.09
C VAL A 177 -1.81 6.37 -1.10
N THR A 178 -1.15 6.48 -2.24
CA THR A 178 -1.46 5.66 -3.41
C THR A 178 -0.32 4.72 -3.74
N TYR A 179 -0.67 3.54 -4.23
CA TYR A 179 0.27 2.52 -4.66
C TYR A 179 -0.06 2.11 -6.10
N THR A 180 0.89 2.25 -7.02
CA THR A 180 0.74 1.68 -8.37
C THR A 180 1.24 0.25 -8.36
N ASP A 181 0.37 -0.71 -8.66
CA ASP A 181 0.70 -2.14 -8.62
C ASP A 181 1.50 -2.60 -9.85
N PHE A 182 1.96 -3.86 -9.88
CA PHE A 182 2.70 -4.47 -11.01
C PHE A 182 1.98 -4.45 -12.37
N ARG A 183 0.67 -4.19 -12.41
CA ARG A 183 -0.12 -4.03 -13.64
C ARG A 183 -0.14 -2.58 -14.14
N GLY A 184 0.33 -1.64 -13.31
CA GLY A 184 0.23 -0.20 -13.58
C GLY A 184 -1.08 0.40 -13.08
N GLN A 185 -1.85 -0.32 -12.25
CA GLN A 185 -3.08 0.18 -11.68
C GLN A 185 -2.79 0.91 -10.36
N THR A 186 -3.28 2.15 -10.24
CA THR A 186 -3.17 2.91 -8.99
C THR A 186 -4.28 2.51 -8.02
N MET A 187 -3.87 2.10 -6.83
CA MET A 187 -4.72 1.76 -5.69
C MET A 187 -4.60 2.85 -4.64
N ARG A 188 -5.70 3.18 -3.97
CA ARG A 188 -5.73 4.09 -2.82
C ARG A 188 -5.75 3.30 -1.53
N GLY A 189 -5.04 3.78 -0.52
CA GLY A 189 -5.02 3.12 0.76
C GLY A 189 -4.31 3.96 1.81
N CYS A 190 -3.88 3.30 2.87
CA CYS A 190 -3.13 3.96 3.92
C CYS A 190 -1.85 3.23 4.29
N TYR A 191 -0.87 4.00 4.76
CA TYR A 191 0.35 3.51 5.38
C TYR A 191 0.34 3.86 6.87
N PHE A 192 0.50 2.86 7.72
CA PHE A 192 0.52 3.09 9.17
C PHE A 192 1.87 3.68 9.60
N VAL A 193 1.84 4.90 10.12
CA VAL A 193 3.03 5.59 10.64
C VAL A 193 3.19 5.39 12.15
N ARG A 194 2.11 5.01 12.84
CA ARG A 194 2.10 4.72 14.29
C ARG A 194 0.85 3.93 14.67
N SER A 195 0.96 3.08 15.69
CA SER A 195 -0.21 2.45 16.31
C SER A 195 -0.02 2.15 17.80
N GLU A 196 -1.13 2.19 18.52
CA GLU A 196 -1.27 1.75 19.89
C GLU A 196 -2.46 0.81 20.06
N THR A 197 -2.37 -0.04 21.07
CA THR A 197 -3.50 -0.84 21.57
C THR A 197 -3.42 -0.96 23.09
N ASN A 198 -4.54 -1.24 23.76
CA ASN A 198 -4.52 -1.58 25.18
C ASN A 198 -4.26 -3.08 25.44
N SER A 199 -4.07 -3.89 24.40
CA SER A 199 -3.86 -5.34 24.50
C SER A 199 -2.41 -5.73 24.24
N HIS A 200 -1.74 -6.29 25.25
CA HIS A 200 -0.38 -6.83 25.12
C HIS A 200 -0.31 -7.92 24.06
N LEU A 201 -1.31 -8.82 24.01
CA LEU A 201 -1.36 -9.90 23.03
C LEU A 201 -1.46 -9.34 21.60
N MET A 202 -2.29 -8.33 21.37
CA MET A 202 -2.42 -7.71 20.05
C MET A 202 -1.14 -6.98 19.65
N SER A 203 -0.53 -6.23 20.56
CA SER A 203 0.73 -5.55 20.27
C SER A 203 1.86 -6.53 19.95
N LEU A 204 1.94 -7.66 20.66
CA LEU A 204 2.93 -8.69 20.38
C LEU A 204 2.69 -9.32 19.01
N ALA A 205 1.44 -9.72 18.72
CA ALA A 205 1.06 -10.32 17.45
C ALA A 205 1.37 -9.38 16.27
N ALA A 206 0.99 -8.09 16.37
CA ALA A 206 1.28 -7.09 15.35
C ALA A 206 2.79 -6.91 15.15
N ASN A 207 3.58 -6.79 16.22
CA ASN A 207 5.03 -6.59 16.09
C ASN A 207 5.78 -7.82 15.58
N MET A 208 5.22 -9.03 15.67
CA MET A 208 5.80 -10.25 15.09
C MET A 208 5.51 -10.37 13.59
N MET A 209 4.46 -9.70 13.11
CA MET A 209 3.98 -9.74 11.73
C MET A 209 4.83 -8.80 10.85
N PRO A 210 5.46 -9.29 9.77
CA PRO A 210 6.22 -8.47 8.83
C PRO A 210 5.44 -7.25 8.32
N GLU A 211 4.13 -7.40 8.17
CA GLU A 211 3.16 -6.41 7.70
C GLU A 211 3.12 -5.13 8.52
N PHE A 212 3.40 -5.22 9.81
CA PHE A 212 3.38 -4.06 10.69
C PHE A 212 4.78 -3.52 10.95
N ARG A 213 5.85 -4.07 10.36
CA ARG A 213 7.24 -3.62 10.61
C ARG A 213 7.51 -2.16 10.26
N GLY A 214 6.65 -1.52 9.45
CA GLY A 214 6.74 -0.09 9.14
C GLY A 214 6.64 0.81 10.38
N HIS A 215 6.01 0.32 11.46
CA HIS A 215 5.93 1.04 12.72
C HIS A 215 5.82 0.07 13.91
N ARG A 216 6.17 0.50 15.11
CA ARG A 216 5.95 -0.32 16.30
C ARG A 216 4.52 -0.15 16.82
N CYS A 217 3.82 -1.25 17.04
CA CYS A 217 2.55 -1.24 17.75
C CYS A 217 2.81 -1.30 19.26
N ASN A 218 2.51 -0.22 19.99
CA ASN A 218 2.79 -0.15 21.42
C ASN A 218 1.58 -0.51 22.28
N THR A 219 1.82 -1.01 23.50
CA THR A 219 0.75 -1.21 24.47
C THR A 219 0.63 -0.01 25.40
N TYR A 220 -0.52 0.66 25.38
CA TYR A 220 -0.80 1.79 26.26
C TYR A 220 -2.26 1.78 26.74
N PRO A 221 -2.56 2.35 27.92
CA PRO A 221 -3.93 2.62 28.33
C PRO A 221 -4.64 3.50 27.29
N ILE A 222 -5.76 2.99 26.78
CA ILE A 222 -6.69 3.73 25.91
C ILE A 222 -8.06 3.69 26.60
N LEU A 223 -8.69 4.85 26.72
CA LEU A 223 -10.02 5.00 27.30
C LEU A 223 -10.91 5.74 26.31
N MET A 224 -12.08 5.18 26.04
CA MET A 224 -13.21 5.89 25.44
C MET A 224 -14.33 5.89 26.47
N ALA A 225 -14.65 7.05 27.01
CA ALA A 225 -15.64 7.21 28.06
C ALA A 225 -16.74 8.17 27.62
N ARG A 226 -17.99 7.74 27.76
CA ARG A 226 -19.16 8.55 27.48
C ARG A 226 -19.77 9.07 28.76
N ARG A 227 -20.11 10.36 28.78
CA ARG A 227 -20.92 10.97 29.82
C ARG A 227 -21.91 11.93 29.17
N ASP A 228 -23.19 11.61 29.29
CA ASP A 228 -24.26 12.36 28.64
C ASP A 228 -23.99 12.47 27.12
N ASP A 229 -23.95 13.69 26.60
CA ASP A 229 -23.72 14.01 25.20
C ASP A 229 -22.22 14.07 24.81
N HIS A 230 -21.33 13.80 25.76
CA HIS A 230 -19.89 13.96 25.59
C HIS A 230 -19.17 12.62 25.48
N LEU A 231 -18.23 12.55 24.53
CA LEU A 231 -17.27 11.48 24.39
C LEU A 231 -15.87 11.99 24.72
N CYS A 232 -15.20 11.31 25.64
CA CYS A 232 -13.80 11.54 25.98
C CYS A 232 -12.95 10.35 25.50
N LEU A 233 -11.95 10.64 24.67
CA LEU A 233 -10.93 9.70 24.23
C LEU A 233 -9.58 10.11 24.83
N THR A 234 -8.89 9.17 25.46
CA THR A 234 -7.52 9.38 25.95
C THR A 234 -6.61 8.23 25.58
N VAL A 235 -5.36 8.55 25.23
CA VAL A 235 -4.25 7.59 25.14
C VAL A 235 -3.13 8.09 26.03
N ASP A 236 -2.83 7.37 27.12
CA ASP A 236 -1.72 7.72 28.02
C ASP A 236 -0.48 6.91 27.66
N THR A 237 0.51 7.59 27.08
CA THR A 237 1.77 6.97 26.65
C THR A 237 2.93 7.23 27.60
N GLY A 238 2.63 7.66 28.83
CA GLY A 238 3.60 8.00 29.86
C GLY A 238 4.59 9.06 29.38
N SER A 239 5.85 8.67 29.22
CA SER A 239 6.94 9.57 28.85
C SER A 239 7.08 9.82 27.34
N ASP A 240 6.29 9.18 26.47
CA ASP A 240 6.31 9.47 25.02
C ASP A 240 5.31 10.58 24.68
N PRO A 241 5.71 11.87 24.62
CA PRO A 241 4.76 12.96 24.37
C PRO A 241 4.09 12.86 23.00
N ARG A 242 4.63 12.10 22.04
CA ARG A 242 4.06 11.94 20.69
C ARG A 242 2.82 11.05 20.66
N GLY A 243 2.71 10.12 21.59
CA GLY A 243 1.54 9.25 21.69
C GLY A 243 0.41 9.84 22.53
N GLN A 244 0.70 10.88 23.32
CA GLN A 244 -0.27 11.47 24.24
C GLN A 244 -1.42 12.09 23.46
N LEU A 245 -2.64 11.67 23.80
CA LEU A 245 -3.85 12.08 23.11
C LEU A 245 -4.96 12.32 24.13
N VAL A 246 -5.62 13.47 24.01
CA VAL A 246 -6.88 13.78 24.69
C VAL A 246 -7.82 14.39 23.67
N LEU A 247 -9.06 13.90 23.59
CA LEU A 247 -10.11 14.48 22.77
C LEU A 247 -11.40 14.45 23.57
N VAL A 248 -12.06 15.61 23.66
CA VAL A 248 -13.41 15.74 24.19
C VAL A 248 -14.28 16.28 23.08
N SER A 249 -15.37 15.59 22.75
CA SER A 249 -16.29 15.99 21.68
C SER A 249 -17.75 15.88 22.12
N ASP A 250 -18.58 16.73 21.53
CA ASP A 250 -20.04 16.60 21.56
C ASP A 250 -20.46 15.64 20.43
N VAL A 251 -21.06 14.52 20.81
CA VAL A 251 -21.53 13.48 19.88
C VAL A 251 -23.05 13.47 19.73
N ALA A 252 -23.77 14.31 20.47
CA ALA A 252 -25.22 14.46 20.36
C ALA A 252 -25.63 15.47 19.28
N ASN A 253 -24.76 16.43 18.96
CA ASN A 253 -25.02 17.48 17.97
C ASN A 253 -24.11 17.37 16.74
N PRO A 254 -24.27 16.32 15.90
CA PRO A 254 -23.45 16.18 14.71
C PRO A 254 -23.76 17.26 13.69
N ARG A 255 -22.74 17.65 12.91
CA ARG A 255 -22.89 18.60 11.82
C ARG A 255 -23.56 17.96 10.61
N SER A 256 -24.33 18.77 9.89
CA SER A 256 -24.90 18.42 8.59
C SER A 256 -23.94 18.61 7.42
N SER A 257 -22.81 19.28 7.65
CA SER A 257 -21.80 19.63 6.64
C SER A 257 -20.40 19.64 7.24
N MET A 258 -19.39 19.57 6.36
CA MET A 258 -17.98 19.69 6.76
C MET A 258 -17.72 21.01 7.52
N PRO A 259 -16.73 21.03 8.44
CA PRO A 259 -16.31 22.28 9.09
C PRO A 259 -15.88 23.33 8.07
N GLU A 260 -16.07 24.62 8.35
CA GLU A 260 -15.66 25.70 7.43
C GLU A 260 -14.14 25.73 7.18
N THR A 261 -13.37 25.20 8.13
CA THR A 261 -11.91 25.09 8.06
C THR A 261 -11.43 23.88 7.25
N SER A 262 -12.34 22.95 6.91
CA SER A 262 -12.04 21.73 6.16
C SER A 262 -11.52 22.04 4.77
N THR A 263 -10.62 21.18 4.29
CA THR A 263 -10.12 21.20 2.90
C THR A 263 -11.15 20.65 1.92
N PHE A 264 -12.05 19.79 2.41
CA PHE A 264 -13.11 19.19 1.62
C PHE A 264 -14.32 20.13 1.53
N GLY A 265 -14.84 20.33 0.32
CA GLY A 265 -16.02 21.14 0.05
C GLY A 265 -17.34 20.42 0.33
N SER A 266 -17.32 19.09 0.53
CA SER A 266 -18.49 18.31 0.88
C SER A 266 -18.16 17.03 1.65
N THR A 267 -19.16 16.49 2.36
CA THR A 267 -19.03 15.20 3.05
C THR A 267 -18.77 14.05 2.07
N GLU A 268 -19.32 14.10 0.86
CA GLU A 268 -19.10 13.06 -0.15
C GLU A 268 -17.66 13.07 -0.68
N GLU A 269 -17.08 14.25 -0.91
CA GLU A 269 -15.67 14.39 -1.28
C GLU A 269 -14.75 13.84 -0.19
N ALA A 270 -15.01 14.21 1.07
CA ALA A 270 -14.27 13.66 2.20
C ALA A 270 -14.42 12.14 2.30
N ARG A 271 -15.64 11.62 2.09
CA ARG A 271 -15.90 10.17 2.12
C ARG A 271 -15.09 9.43 1.05
N GLN A 272 -15.06 9.93 -0.18
CA GLN A 272 -14.33 9.30 -1.27
C GLN A 272 -12.81 9.26 -1.04
N LEU A 273 -12.26 10.27 -0.36
CA LEU A 273 -10.81 10.40 -0.19
C LEU A 273 -10.29 9.75 1.08
N ILE A 274 -10.95 9.97 2.21
CA ILE A 274 -10.40 9.60 3.51
C ILE A 274 -11.19 8.49 4.24
N VAL A 275 -12.23 7.94 3.60
CA VAL A 275 -13.09 6.88 4.17
C VAL A 275 -13.23 5.65 3.26
N ASP A 276 -13.39 5.85 1.95
CA ASP A 276 -13.71 4.80 0.97
C ASP A 276 -12.48 4.13 0.35
N PHE A 277 -11.41 3.94 1.13
CA PHE A 277 -10.34 3.03 0.76
C PHE A 277 -10.35 1.79 1.65
N TYR A 278 -10.05 0.65 1.03
CA TYR A 278 -10.19 -0.69 1.61
C TYR A 278 -8.83 -1.39 1.76
N ASP A 279 -7.75 -0.68 1.45
CA ASP A 279 -6.40 -1.22 1.45
C ASP A 279 -5.52 -0.48 2.46
N ALA A 280 -4.71 -1.24 3.18
CA ALA A 280 -3.58 -0.73 3.94
C ALA A 280 -2.30 -1.38 3.44
N PHE A 281 -1.26 -0.56 3.23
CA PHE A 281 -0.01 -0.98 2.64
C PHE A 281 1.11 -1.01 3.67
N ALA A 282 2.03 -1.95 3.48
CA ALA A 282 3.34 -1.93 4.10
C ALA A 282 4.42 -2.30 3.07
N TYR A 283 5.66 -1.90 3.32
CA TYR A 283 6.76 -2.13 2.39
C TYR A 283 7.94 -2.83 3.07
N HIS A 284 8.44 -3.87 2.41
CA HIS A 284 9.65 -4.59 2.78
C HIS A 284 10.81 -4.23 1.86
N PRO A 285 11.75 -3.37 2.31
CA PRO A 285 12.87 -2.96 1.48
C PRO A 285 13.82 -4.12 1.14
N ASP A 286 14.01 -5.07 2.06
CA ASP A 286 14.94 -6.19 1.87
C ASP A 286 14.49 -7.17 0.77
N THR A 287 13.18 -7.41 0.65
CA THR A 287 12.61 -8.32 -0.35
C THR A 287 11.98 -7.59 -1.54
N ASN A 288 11.93 -6.26 -1.49
CA ASN A 288 11.22 -5.40 -2.43
C ASN A 288 9.75 -5.82 -2.63
N GLU A 289 9.08 -6.14 -1.53
CA GLU A 289 7.69 -6.59 -1.51
C GLU A 289 6.78 -5.55 -0.84
N VAL A 290 5.60 -5.33 -1.41
CA VAL A 290 4.49 -4.59 -0.80
C VAL A 290 3.51 -5.59 -0.20
N LEU A 291 3.12 -5.35 1.04
CA LEU A 291 2.09 -6.12 1.72
C LEU A 291 0.79 -5.32 1.69
N ILE A 292 -0.30 -5.97 1.29
CA ILE A 292 -1.60 -5.34 1.06
C ILE A 292 -2.60 -6.03 1.98
N LEU A 293 -2.94 -5.35 3.08
CA LEU A 293 -4.01 -5.76 3.98
C LEU A 293 -5.32 -5.17 3.47
N GLN A 294 -6.19 -6.04 2.97
CA GLN A 294 -7.50 -5.64 2.48
C GLN A 294 -8.56 -5.85 3.53
N ILE A 295 -9.56 -4.98 3.52
CA ILE A 295 -10.68 -5.03 4.44
C ILE A 295 -12.01 -5.12 3.68
N ASP A 296 -12.99 -5.68 4.36
CA ASP A 296 -14.39 -5.54 4.01
C ASP A 296 -15.11 -4.94 5.23
N ARG A 297 -16.09 -4.08 5.00
CA ARG A 297 -16.80 -3.39 6.06
C ARG A 297 -18.25 -3.11 5.70
N GLY A 298 -19.08 -3.04 6.74
CA GLY A 298 -20.43 -2.52 6.62
C GLY A 298 -20.47 -1.01 6.31
N ALA A 299 -21.68 -0.48 6.22
CA ALA A 299 -21.89 0.95 6.04
C ALA A 299 -21.29 1.74 7.21
N TRP A 300 -20.49 2.77 6.90
CA TRP A 300 -20.09 3.78 7.87
C TRP A 300 -21.18 4.85 7.91
N ASN A 301 -22.05 4.79 8.91
CA ASN A 301 -23.01 5.86 9.18
C ASN A 301 -22.28 7.02 9.87
N ILE A 302 -21.45 7.73 9.10
CA ILE A 302 -20.55 8.75 9.63
C ILE A 302 -21.37 9.94 10.12
N GLN A 303 -21.05 10.36 11.33
CA GLN A 303 -21.42 11.64 11.90
C GLN A 303 -20.19 12.53 11.95
N ILE A 304 -20.32 13.76 11.46
CA ILE A 304 -19.28 14.77 11.60
C ILE A 304 -19.50 15.43 12.96
N ILE A 305 -18.47 15.44 13.81
CA ILE A 305 -18.55 16.03 15.14
C ILE A 305 -17.47 17.10 15.30
N GLU A 306 -17.69 18.01 16.26
CA GLU A 306 -16.70 19.03 16.62
C GLU A 306 -16.04 18.67 17.97
N PRO A 307 -14.74 18.93 18.11
CA PRO A 307 -14.13 18.86 19.43
C PRO A 307 -14.57 20.05 20.29
N ILE A 308 -14.78 19.78 21.57
CA ILE A 308 -14.85 20.81 22.61
C ILE A 308 -13.44 21.24 22.99
N ASP A 309 -12.55 20.27 23.15
CA ASP A 309 -11.13 20.49 23.39
C ASP A 309 -10.34 19.26 22.94
N TYR A 310 -9.08 19.46 22.57
CA TYR A 310 -8.22 18.38 22.09
C TYR A 310 -6.74 18.66 22.23
N TYR A 311 -5.99 17.57 22.37
CA TYR A 311 -4.54 17.55 22.30
C TYR A 311 -4.10 16.26 21.60
N PHE A 312 -3.34 16.41 20.51
CA PHE A 312 -2.70 15.30 19.82
C PHE A 312 -1.20 15.54 19.80
N GLY A 313 -0.48 14.83 20.66
CA GLY A 313 0.97 14.99 20.82
C GLY A 313 1.74 14.71 19.53
N TYR A 314 1.24 13.80 18.69
CA TYR A 314 1.84 13.44 17.41
C TYR A 314 1.93 14.63 16.46
N PHE A 315 0.92 15.51 16.44
CA PHE A 315 0.87 16.70 15.59
C PHE A 315 1.46 17.96 16.25
N ASN A 316 1.87 17.85 17.52
CA ASN A 316 2.52 18.91 18.30
C ASN A 316 4.00 18.61 18.57
N SER A 317 4.58 17.66 17.84
CA SER A 317 5.96 17.20 18.01
C SER A 317 6.59 16.86 16.66
N ASP A 318 7.91 17.01 16.56
CA ASP A 318 8.69 16.70 15.35
C ASP A 318 8.32 15.34 14.72
N PRO A 319 8.07 15.28 13.39
CA PRO A 319 8.27 16.35 12.39
C PRO A 319 7.10 17.35 12.26
N PHE A 320 6.05 17.20 13.07
CA PHE A 320 4.84 18.00 12.97
C PHE A 320 4.78 19.14 13.99
N ASN A 321 4.01 20.17 13.65
CA ASN A 321 3.67 21.30 14.50
C ASN A 321 2.43 22.00 13.94
N THR A 322 1.94 23.01 14.65
CA THR A 322 0.75 23.79 14.27
C THR A 322 0.85 24.51 12.92
N GLY A 323 2.06 24.69 12.37
CA GLY A 323 2.26 25.31 11.06
C GLY A 323 2.23 24.33 9.87
N ASN A 324 2.35 23.02 10.11
CA ASN A 324 2.38 22.01 9.06
C ASN A 324 1.39 20.85 9.27
N ALA A 325 0.68 20.82 10.40
CA ALA A 325 -0.35 19.86 10.72
C ALA A 325 -1.53 20.56 11.40
N GLU A 326 -2.70 20.47 10.79
CA GLU A 326 -3.92 21.13 11.27
C GLU A 326 -5.09 20.16 11.25
N LEU A 327 -5.95 20.26 12.27
CA LEU A 327 -7.19 19.48 12.33
C LEU A 327 -8.12 19.90 11.19
N ASP A 328 -8.57 18.92 10.40
CA ASP A 328 -9.50 19.13 9.29
C ASP A 328 -10.93 18.78 9.69
N SER A 329 -11.12 17.55 10.19
CA SER A 329 -12.45 17.02 10.50
C SER A 329 -12.38 15.85 11.49
N ILE A 330 -13.48 15.61 12.21
CA ILE A 330 -13.63 14.44 13.07
C ILE A 330 -14.88 13.68 12.64
N PHE A 331 -14.68 12.41 12.31
CA PHE A 331 -15.75 11.48 11.99
C PHE A 331 -15.98 10.53 13.14
N TYR A 332 -17.24 10.29 13.44
CA TYR A 332 -17.69 9.41 14.49
C TYR A 332 -18.70 8.41 13.92
N PHE A 333 -18.58 7.16 14.32
CA PHE A 333 -19.50 6.10 13.90
C PHE A 333 -19.47 4.94 14.89
N GLN A 334 -20.50 4.10 14.80
CA GLN A 334 -20.73 2.97 15.68
C GLN A 334 -21.20 1.76 14.89
N ASP A 335 -21.10 0.60 15.54
CA ASP A 335 -21.68 -0.66 15.09
C ASP A 335 -21.35 -1.00 13.64
N CYS A 336 -20.08 -0.84 13.25
CA CYS A 336 -19.62 -1.19 11.92
C CYS A 336 -19.01 -2.60 11.92
N PRO A 337 -19.65 -3.59 11.26
CA PRO A 337 -19.04 -4.88 11.00
C PRO A 337 -17.78 -4.69 10.14
N TYR A 338 -16.72 -5.38 10.50
CA TYR A 338 -15.42 -5.22 9.86
C TYR A 338 -14.73 -6.57 9.72
N ARG A 339 -14.08 -6.79 8.59
CA ARG A 339 -13.43 -8.04 8.26
C ARG A 339 -12.10 -7.77 7.59
N TRP A 340 -11.06 -8.43 8.09
CA TRP A 340 -9.76 -8.46 7.43
C TRP A 340 -9.76 -9.65 6.48
N LEU A 341 -9.41 -9.41 5.23
CA LEU A 341 -9.22 -10.45 4.22
C LEU A 341 -7.82 -11.08 4.35
N PRO A 342 -7.58 -12.24 3.74
CA PRO A 342 -6.25 -12.81 3.66
C PRO A 342 -5.28 -11.79 3.09
N LEU A 343 -4.14 -11.67 3.77
CA LEU A 343 -3.13 -10.70 3.41
C LEU A 343 -2.49 -11.06 2.08
N LEU A 344 -2.25 -10.06 1.23
CA LEU A 344 -1.56 -10.24 -0.04
C LEU A 344 -0.13 -9.70 0.06
N LYS A 345 0.79 -10.36 -0.66
CA LYS A 345 2.17 -9.92 -0.88
C LYS A 345 2.38 -9.73 -2.36
N GLU A 346 2.96 -8.60 -2.71
CA GLU A 346 3.25 -8.21 -4.08
C GLU A 346 4.74 -7.91 -4.23
N ARG A 347 5.41 -8.56 -5.18
CA ARG A 347 6.80 -8.23 -5.52
C ARG A 347 6.82 -7.08 -6.53
N ILE A 348 7.56 -6.01 -6.23
CA ILE A 348 7.75 -4.91 -7.17
C ILE A 348 8.76 -5.35 -8.25
N PRO A 349 8.43 -5.21 -9.56
CA PRO A 349 9.38 -5.47 -10.65
C PRO A 349 10.65 -4.61 -10.53
N HIS A 350 11.80 -5.15 -10.91
CA HIS A 350 13.12 -4.53 -10.68
C HIS A 350 13.33 -3.19 -11.43
N GLU A 351 12.47 -2.83 -12.39
CA GLU A 351 12.65 -1.63 -13.25
C GLU A 351 12.06 -0.33 -12.67
N ARG A 352 11.36 -0.37 -11.53
CA ARG A 352 10.70 0.84 -10.96
C ARG A 352 11.58 1.75 -10.13
N ARG A 353 12.90 1.52 -10.04
CA ARG A 353 13.82 2.49 -9.43
C ARG A 353 14.26 3.51 -10.47
N GLY A 354 13.36 4.46 -10.76
CA GLY A 354 13.67 5.71 -11.46
C GLY A 354 14.01 6.81 -10.47
#